data_AF-A0A7Y4TU03-F1
#
_entry.id   AF-A0A7Y4TU03-F1
#
_cell.length_a   1.000
_cell.length_b   1.000
_cell.length_c   1.000
_cell.angle_alpha   90.00
_cell.angle_beta   90.00
_cell.angle_gamma   90.00
#
_symmetry.space_group_name_H-M   'P 1'
#
loop_
_entity.id
_entity.type
_entity.pdbx_description
1 polymer ?
#
loop_
_entity_poly.entity_id
_entity_poly.type
_entity_poly.pdbx_seq_one_letter_code
_entity_poly.pdbx_strand_id
1 'polypeptide(L)'
;MATYYPLAAGNEWQYKQKDGSTYVNKVTAANGNEYQMHNSAANTSSTMKLEGQKYIMDALEAGNFQQWLGNDLNNGDSWEIKFKANGLDCILIMTVKDTNTTKEVEGKTYNNVLFIEAENKIVMNGTIMPLNFFTQYYYADGVGLVLTTSSAGDIHALVSYKLI
;
A
#
# COMPACT_ATOMS: atom_id res chain seq x y z
N MET A 1 5.95 18.98 2.48
CA MET A 1 6.21 17.59 2.90
C MET A 1 5.14 16.75 2.26
N ALA A 2 5.51 15.63 1.61
CA ALA A 2 4.54 14.82 0.89
C ALA A 2 3.58 14.13 1.87
N THR A 3 2.34 13.93 1.45
CA THR A 3 1.32 13.15 2.17
C THR A 3 0.88 12.00 1.27
N TYR A 4 1.58 10.88 1.36
CA TYR A 4 1.33 9.71 0.51
C TYR A 4 0.18 8.82 0.99
N TYR A 5 -0.39 9.11 2.16
CA TYR A 5 -1.59 8.44 2.64
C TYR A 5 -2.48 9.47 3.37
N PRO A 6 -3.37 10.18 2.66
CA PRO A 6 -4.22 11.17 3.30
C PRO A 6 -5.29 10.48 4.16
N LEU A 7 -5.09 10.48 5.48
CA LEU A 7 -5.94 9.80 6.45
C LEU A 7 -6.93 10.78 7.11
N ALA A 8 -8.19 10.69 6.70
CA ALA A 8 -9.31 11.35 7.36
C ALA A 8 -10.55 10.47 7.24
N ALA A 9 -11.34 10.37 8.31
CA ALA A 9 -12.58 9.59 8.27
C ALA A 9 -13.52 10.12 7.18
N GLY A 10 -13.97 9.21 6.30
CA GLY A 10 -14.75 9.55 5.12
C GLY A 10 -13.94 9.64 3.82
N ASN A 11 -12.60 9.61 3.89
CA ASN A 11 -11.76 9.47 2.70
C ASN A 11 -11.99 8.10 2.04
N GLU A 12 -12.01 8.09 0.72
CA GLU A 12 -12.39 6.93 -0.08
C GLU A 12 -11.64 6.90 -1.41
N TRP A 13 -11.23 5.70 -1.85
CA TRP A 13 -10.55 5.45 -3.12
C TRP A 13 -11.20 4.27 -3.82
N GLN A 14 -11.60 4.46 -5.07
CA GLN A 14 -12.16 3.41 -5.90
C GLN A 14 -11.13 2.95 -6.93
N TYR A 15 -10.88 1.65 -6.95
CA TYR A 15 -9.91 1.01 -7.84
C TYR A 15 -10.61 0.10 -8.84
N LYS A 16 -10.06 0.04 -10.05
CA LYS A 16 -10.45 -0.91 -11.10
C LYS A 16 -9.40 -2.00 -11.24
N GLN A 17 -9.87 -3.24 -11.23
CA GLN A 17 -9.06 -4.43 -11.43
C GLN A 17 -8.90 -4.72 -12.92
N LYS A 18 -7.95 -5.59 -13.27
CA LYS A 18 -7.70 -6.02 -14.66
C LYS A 18 -8.93 -6.61 -15.35
N ASP A 19 -9.80 -7.29 -14.62
CA ASP A 19 -11.05 -7.88 -15.14
C ASP A 19 -12.18 -6.84 -15.32
N GLY A 20 -11.92 -5.57 -15.01
CA GLY A 20 -12.88 -4.47 -15.08
C GLY A 20 -13.77 -4.31 -13.84
N SER A 21 -13.71 -5.24 -12.88
CA SER A 21 -14.40 -5.10 -11.60
C SER A 21 -13.80 -3.95 -10.78
N THR A 22 -14.57 -3.41 -9.83
CA THR A 22 -14.10 -2.31 -8.97
C THR A 22 -14.31 -2.63 -7.50
N TYR A 23 -13.47 -2.05 -6.67
CA TYR A 23 -13.59 -2.09 -5.22
C TYR A 23 -13.21 -0.75 -4.61
N VAL A 24 -13.56 -0.59 -3.34
CA VAL A 24 -13.34 0.63 -2.57
C VAL A 24 -12.44 0.34 -1.38
N ASN A 25 -11.46 1.22 -1.16
CA ASN A 25 -10.81 1.41 0.12
C ASN A 25 -11.36 2.66 0.79
N LYS A 26 -11.68 2.59 2.08
CA LYS A 26 -12.29 3.70 2.80
C LYS A 26 -11.75 3.82 4.21
N VAL A 27 -11.51 5.05 4.66
CA VAL A 27 -11.33 5.36 6.08
C VAL A 27 -12.72 5.45 6.73
N THR A 28 -13.08 4.47 7.53
CA THR A 28 -14.41 4.37 8.14
C THR A 28 -14.51 5.09 9.48
N ALA A 29 -13.42 5.19 10.22
CA ALA A 29 -13.35 5.90 11.49
C ALA A 29 -11.94 6.47 11.72
N ALA A 30 -11.87 7.50 12.56
CA ALA A 30 -10.63 8.07 13.07
C ALA A 30 -10.75 8.31 14.57
N ASN A 31 -9.74 7.92 15.34
CA ASN A 31 -9.64 8.13 16.77
C ASN A 31 -8.21 8.57 17.11
N GLY A 32 -7.99 9.88 17.18
CA GLY A 32 -6.65 10.45 17.29
C GLY A 32 -5.80 10.07 16.08
N ASN A 33 -4.69 9.37 16.32
CA ASN A 33 -3.77 8.92 15.27
C ASN A 33 -4.09 7.54 14.71
N GLU A 34 -5.19 6.92 15.14
CA GLU A 34 -5.64 5.61 14.68
C GLU A 34 -6.81 5.74 13.69
N TYR A 35 -6.72 5.05 12.58
CA TYR A 35 -7.66 5.10 11.47
C TYR A 35 -8.10 3.70 11.09
N GLN A 36 -9.41 3.50 11.01
CA GLN A 36 -9.99 2.23 10.58
C GLN A 36 -10.17 2.26 9.06
N MET A 37 -9.56 1.30 8.39
CA MET A 37 -9.58 1.14 6.94
C MET A 37 -10.45 -0.06 6.58
N HIS A 38 -11.34 0.09 5.59
CA HIS A 38 -12.13 -1.01 5.06
C HIS A 38 -11.83 -1.21 3.57
N ASN A 39 -11.60 -2.47 3.17
CA ASN A 39 -11.45 -2.87 1.77
C ASN A 39 -12.65 -3.72 1.35
N SER A 40 -13.39 -3.26 0.34
CA SER A 40 -14.62 -3.94 -0.08
C SER A 40 -14.40 -5.20 -0.94
N ALA A 41 -13.20 -5.41 -1.50
CA ALA A 41 -12.90 -6.62 -2.29
C ALA A 41 -12.74 -7.85 -1.39
N ALA A 42 -11.97 -7.69 -0.30
CA ALA A 42 -11.76 -8.74 0.69
C ALA A 42 -12.83 -8.73 1.82
N ASN A 43 -13.64 -7.66 1.89
CA ASN A 43 -14.56 -7.39 2.99
C ASN A 43 -13.85 -7.45 4.37
N THR A 44 -12.63 -6.92 4.42
CA THR A 44 -11.79 -6.88 5.62
C THR A 44 -11.62 -5.46 6.11
N SER A 45 -11.37 -5.34 7.41
CA SER A 45 -10.96 -4.07 8.02
C SER A 45 -9.56 -4.22 8.60
N SER A 46 -8.80 -3.14 8.55
CA SER A 46 -7.47 -3.03 9.15
C SER A 46 -7.35 -1.71 9.88
N THR A 47 -6.44 -1.66 10.83
CA THR A 47 -6.11 -0.47 11.59
C THR A 47 -4.82 0.11 11.05
N MET A 48 -4.81 1.41 10.80
CA MET A 48 -3.62 2.16 10.45
C MET A 48 -3.36 3.24 11.48
N LYS A 49 -2.10 3.42 11.86
CA LYS A 49 -1.67 4.45 12.81
C LYS A 49 -0.61 5.33 12.15
N LEU A 50 -0.68 6.62 12.45
CA LEU A 50 0.37 7.57 12.09
C LEU A 50 1.28 7.80 13.31
N GLU A 51 2.51 7.31 13.22
CA GLU A 51 3.55 7.48 14.26
C GLU A 51 4.70 8.33 13.70
N GLY A 52 4.69 9.62 14.02
CA GLY A 52 5.61 10.58 13.41
C GLY A 52 5.35 10.68 11.91
N GLN A 53 6.31 10.23 11.09
CA GLN A 53 6.20 10.22 9.62
C GLN A 53 5.87 8.86 9.03
N LYS A 54 5.63 7.85 9.88
CA LYS A 54 5.42 6.46 9.46
C LYS A 54 3.96 6.08 9.58
N TYR A 55 3.43 5.50 8.52
CA TYR A 55 2.17 4.78 8.54
C TYR A 55 2.47 3.34 8.91
N ILE A 56 1.97 2.91 10.07
CA ILE A 56 2.02 1.51 10.50
C ILE A 56 0.63 0.91 10.40
N MET A 57 0.51 -0.34 9.99
CA MET A 57 -0.79 -1.00 9.88
C MET A 57 -0.70 -2.50 10.14
N ASP A 58 -1.86 -3.14 10.34
CA ASP A 58 -2.00 -4.57 10.63
C ASP A 58 -2.74 -5.35 9.53
N ALA A 59 -2.77 -4.84 8.29
CA ALA A 59 -3.55 -5.44 7.20
C ALA A 59 -3.10 -6.85 6.77
N LEU A 60 -1.82 -7.22 6.98
CA LEU A 60 -1.33 -8.56 6.63
C LEU A 60 -1.54 -9.57 7.76
N GLU A 61 -1.58 -9.11 9.01
CA GLU A 61 -1.80 -9.95 10.18
C GLU A 61 -2.37 -9.08 11.30
N ALA A 62 -3.63 -9.33 11.67
CA ALA A 62 -4.37 -8.50 12.62
C ALA A 62 -3.64 -8.38 13.96
N GLY A 63 -3.51 -7.15 14.47
CA GLY A 63 -2.76 -6.84 15.68
C GLY A 63 -1.23 -6.78 15.53
N ASN A 64 -0.66 -7.17 14.39
CA ASN A 64 0.77 -7.09 14.11
C ASN A 64 1.11 -5.81 13.31
N PHE A 65 1.22 -4.68 14.02
CA PHE A 65 1.49 -3.38 13.43
C PHE A 65 2.93 -3.25 12.93
N GLN A 66 3.08 -3.01 11.63
CA GLN A 66 4.38 -2.83 10.98
C GLN A 66 4.34 -1.65 10.02
N GLN A 67 5.50 -1.07 9.72
CA GLN A 67 5.62 0.03 8.77
C GLN A 67 5.11 -0.40 7.39
N TRP A 68 4.08 0.28 6.92
CA TRP A 68 3.57 0.14 5.56
C TRP A 68 4.19 1.17 4.61
N LEU A 69 4.32 2.41 5.08
CA LEU A 69 4.75 3.56 4.28
C LEU A 69 5.36 4.65 5.17
N GLY A 70 6.11 5.59 4.60
CA GLY A 70 6.55 6.81 5.25
C GLY A 70 6.37 8.05 4.36
N ASN A 71 6.29 9.24 4.95
CA ASN A 71 6.22 10.51 4.23
C ASN A 71 7.60 11.10 3.87
N ASP A 72 8.67 10.59 4.47
CA ASP A 72 10.05 11.07 4.37
C ASP A 72 10.97 10.11 3.61
N LEU A 73 10.38 9.30 2.73
CA LEU A 73 11.06 8.27 1.97
C LEU A 73 11.90 8.84 0.82
N ASN A 74 13.10 8.29 0.65
CA ASN A 74 14.07 8.62 -0.39
C ASN A 74 14.31 7.41 -1.30
N ASN A 75 14.82 7.66 -2.51
CA ASN A 75 15.21 6.57 -3.42
C ASN A 75 16.27 5.66 -2.76
N GLY A 76 16.02 4.35 -2.79
CA GLY A 76 16.86 3.33 -2.16
C GLY A 76 16.46 2.96 -0.74
N ASP A 77 15.55 3.70 -0.09
CA ASP A 77 15.04 3.32 1.23
C ASP A 77 14.32 1.97 1.16
N SER A 78 14.52 1.14 2.18
CA SER A 78 13.95 -0.20 2.24
C SER A 78 13.57 -0.62 3.66
N TRP A 79 12.50 -1.42 3.77
CA TRP A 79 12.05 -2.01 5.02
C TRP A 79 11.36 -3.35 4.78
N GLU A 80 11.24 -4.16 5.84
CA GLU A 80 10.60 -5.47 5.81
C GLU A 80 9.23 -5.42 6.47
N ILE A 81 8.29 -6.18 5.92
CA ILE A 81 7.00 -6.49 6.54
C ILE A 81 6.90 -8.02 6.64
N LYS A 82 6.80 -8.52 7.86
CA LYS A 82 6.76 -9.97 8.16
C LYS A 82 5.33 -10.40 8.41
N PHE A 83 4.89 -11.48 7.78
CA PHE A 83 3.51 -11.95 7.89
C PHE A 83 3.44 -13.46 7.66
N LYS A 84 2.34 -14.08 8.07
CA LYS A 84 2.05 -15.48 7.73
C LYS A 84 1.07 -15.57 6.57
N ALA A 85 1.41 -16.38 5.56
CA ALA A 85 0.50 -16.73 4.47
C ALA A 85 0.41 -18.25 4.35
N ASN A 86 -0.81 -18.80 4.41
CA ASN A 86 -1.06 -20.25 4.34
C ASN A 86 -0.18 -21.08 5.31
N GLY A 87 0.07 -20.55 6.51
CA GLY A 87 0.91 -21.20 7.54
C GLY A 87 2.42 -21.06 7.34
N LEU A 88 2.87 -20.39 6.26
CA LEU A 88 4.29 -20.12 6.00
C LEU A 88 4.66 -18.71 6.48
N ASP A 89 5.87 -18.59 7.03
CA ASP A 89 6.46 -17.30 7.37
C ASP A 89 6.94 -16.61 6.09
N CYS A 90 6.46 -15.38 5.86
CA CYS A 90 6.75 -14.59 4.68
C CYS A 90 7.39 -13.25 5.07
N ILE A 91 8.21 -12.72 4.17
CA ILE A 91 8.81 -11.40 4.26
C ILE A 91 8.50 -10.66 2.97
N LEU A 92 7.82 -9.53 3.08
CA LEU A 92 7.66 -8.55 2.02
C LEU A 92 8.73 -7.48 2.18
N ILE A 93 9.65 -7.37 1.21
CA ILE A 93 10.70 -6.36 1.22
C ILE A 93 10.26 -5.20 0.36
N MET A 94 9.93 -4.08 0.99
CA MET A 94 9.57 -2.83 0.34
C MET A 94 10.84 -2.07 0.00
N THR A 95 10.97 -1.60 -1.24
CA THR A 95 12.11 -0.78 -1.69
C THR A 95 11.59 0.39 -2.50
N VAL A 96 11.97 1.60 -2.11
CA VAL A 96 11.70 2.80 -2.91
C VAL A 96 12.61 2.76 -4.14
N LYS A 97 11.99 2.66 -5.32
CA LYS A 97 12.70 2.62 -6.60
C LYS A 97 12.89 4.00 -7.19
N ASP A 98 11.95 4.90 -6.91
CA ASP A 98 12.03 6.28 -7.37
C ASP A 98 11.11 7.20 -6.56
N THR A 99 11.41 8.50 -6.59
CA THR A 99 10.65 9.57 -5.95
C THR A 99 10.44 10.70 -6.93
N ASN A 100 9.38 11.50 -6.76
CA ASN A 100 9.07 12.64 -7.63
C ASN A 100 8.86 12.27 -9.11
N THR A 101 8.30 11.10 -9.37
CA THR A 101 7.98 10.65 -10.74
C THR A 101 6.63 11.18 -11.21
N THR A 102 6.35 11.05 -12.51
CA THR A 102 5.02 11.25 -13.10
C THR A 102 4.45 9.91 -13.54
N LYS A 103 3.16 9.68 -13.28
CA LYS A 103 2.46 8.44 -13.67
C LYS A 103 1.08 8.76 -14.24
N GLU A 104 0.80 8.22 -15.42
CA GLU A 104 -0.55 8.24 -15.99
C GLU A 104 -1.31 6.99 -15.56
N VAL A 105 -2.52 7.17 -15.01
CA VAL A 105 -3.41 6.08 -14.58
C VAL A 105 -4.84 6.46 -14.94
N GLU A 106 -5.55 5.59 -15.68
CA GLU A 106 -6.95 5.82 -16.08
C GLU A 106 -7.18 7.18 -16.77
N GLY A 107 -6.22 7.60 -17.62
CA GLY A 107 -6.29 8.88 -18.34
C GLY A 107 -6.05 10.13 -17.48
N LYS A 108 -5.64 9.96 -16.22
CA LYS A 108 -5.25 11.04 -15.31
C LYS A 108 -3.74 11.00 -15.07
N THR A 109 -3.10 12.16 -15.17
CA THR A 109 -1.68 12.32 -14.85
C THR A 109 -1.50 12.71 -13.40
N TYR A 110 -0.74 11.91 -12.65
CA TYR A 110 -0.32 12.18 -11.28
C TYR A 110 1.15 12.57 -11.26
N ASN A 111 1.46 13.67 -10.60
CA ASN A 111 2.83 14.15 -10.39
C ASN A 111 3.27 13.85 -8.96
N ASN A 112 4.58 13.98 -8.69
CA ASN A 112 5.17 13.73 -7.38
C ASN A 112 4.85 12.32 -6.85
N VAL A 113 5.01 11.33 -7.73
CA VAL A 113 4.68 9.93 -7.45
C VAL A 113 5.89 9.22 -6.83
N LEU A 114 5.66 8.60 -5.69
CA LEU A 114 6.56 7.65 -5.04
C LEU A 114 6.33 6.26 -5.64
N PHE A 115 7.41 5.65 -6.14
CA PHE A 115 7.38 4.30 -6.69
C PHE A 115 8.10 3.33 -5.75
N ILE A 116 7.35 2.36 -5.23
CA ILE A 116 7.86 1.28 -4.39
C ILE A 116 7.70 -0.04 -5.12
N GLU A 117 8.71 -0.89 -5.06
CA GLU A 117 8.64 -2.30 -5.45
C GLU A 117 8.78 -3.17 -4.20
N ALA A 118 7.92 -4.17 -4.12
CA ALA A 118 7.77 -5.05 -2.98
C ALA A 118 8.03 -6.49 -3.40
N GLU A 119 9.15 -7.05 -2.96
CA GLU A 119 9.56 -8.43 -3.27
C GLU A 119 9.07 -9.38 -2.18
N ASN A 120 8.43 -10.48 -2.56
CA ASN A 120 8.01 -11.52 -1.62
C ASN A 120 9.07 -12.61 -1.46
N LYS A 121 9.35 -12.98 -0.20
CA LYS A 121 10.21 -14.10 0.19
C LYS A 121 9.48 -14.99 1.19
N ILE A 122 9.77 -16.28 1.16
CA ILE A 122 9.27 -17.24 2.16
C ILE A 122 10.44 -17.72 3.00
N VAL A 123 10.21 -17.87 4.30
CA VAL A 123 11.13 -18.54 5.23
C VAL A 123 10.69 -19.99 5.38
N MET A 124 11.49 -20.92 4.87
CA MET A 124 11.27 -22.36 5.04
C MET A 124 12.44 -22.97 5.81
N ASN A 125 12.16 -23.54 6.98
CA ASN A 125 13.16 -24.17 7.86
C ASN A 125 14.37 -23.24 8.14
N GLY A 126 14.10 -21.94 8.39
CA GLY A 126 15.14 -20.93 8.63
C GLY A 126 15.88 -20.43 7.38
N THR A 127 15.55 -20.96 6.19
CA THR A 127 16.13 -20.52 4.91
C THR A 127 15.20 -19.53 4.22
N ILE A 128 15.73 -18.39 3.78
CA ILE A 128 14.98 -17.40 2.99
C ILE A 128 15.03 -17.80 1.52
N MET A 129 13.87 -18.00 0.92
CA MET A 129 13.72 -18.34 -0.49
C MET A 129 12.99 -17.21 -1.24
N PRO A 130 13.59 -16.63 -2.29
CA PRO A 130 12.91 -15.63 -3.10
C PRO A 130 11.81 -16.29 -3.93
N LEU A 131 10.64 -15.65 -3.99
CA LEU A 131 9.57 -16.10 -4.89
C LEU A 131 9.71 -15.54 -6.30
N ASN A 132 10.63 -14.60 -6.52
CA ASN A 132 10.76 -13.81 -7.76
C ASN A 132 9.43 -13.15 -8.18
N PHE A 133 8.54 -12.94 -7.20
CA PHE A 133 7.28 -12.25 -7.36
C PHE A 133 7.40 -10.88 -6.72
N PHE A 134 7.07 -9.85 -7.49
CA PHE A 134 7.10 -8.48 -7.01
C PHE A 134 5.77 -7.77 -7.27
N THR A 135 5.41 -6.89 -6.35
CA THR A 135 4.28 -5.97 -6.46
C THR A 135 4.83 -4.55 -6.47
N GLN A 136 4.30 -3.71 -7.35
CA GLN A 136 4.71 -2.33 -7.52
C GLN A 136 3.57 -1.44 -7.04
N TYR A 137 3.90 -0.47 -6.21
CA TYR A 137 2.97 0.51 -5.67
C TYR A 137 3.40 1.91 -6.10
N TYR A 138 2.43 2.68 -6.59
CA TYR A 138 2.60 4.07 -6.98
C TYR A 138 1.72 4.93 -6.08
N TYR A 139 2.33 5.74 -5.23
CA TYR A 139 1.63 6.67 -4.35
C TYR A 139 1.82 8.11 -4.85
N ALA A 140 0.73 8.82 -5.11
CA ALA A 140 0.79 10.22 -5.50
C ALA A 140 0.60 11.12 -4.28
N ASP A 141 1.40 12.18 -4.20
CA ASP A 141 1.32 13.18 -3.13
C ASP A 141 -0.09 13.80 -3.05
N GLY A 142 -0.66 13.84 -1.84
CA GLY A 142 -1.98 14.38 -1.55
C GLY A 142 -3.15 13.53 -2.05
N VAL A 143 -2.88 12.41 -2.73
CA VAL A 143 -3.93 11.51 -3.26
C VAL A 143 -3.90 10.17 -2.55
N GLY A 144 -2.75 9.54 -2.39
CA GLY A 144 -2.66 8.16 -1.91
C GLY A 144 -2.18 7.17 -2.97
N LEU A 145 -2.49 5.89 -2.79
CA LEU A 145 -2.18 4.83 -3.75
C LEU A 145 -2.97 5.07 -5.05
N VAL A 146 -2.28 5.31 -6.16
CA VAL A 146 -2.89 5.55 -7.48
C VAL A 146 -2.84 4.32 -8.39
N LEU A 147 -1.85 3.44 -8.21
CA LEU A 147 -1.73 2.22 -8.99
C LEU A 147 -1.00 1.14 -8.19
N THR A 148 -1.52 -0.08 -8.24
CA THR A 148 -0.78 -1.30 -7.93
C THR A 148 -0.67 -2.18 -9.16
N THR A 149 0.51 -2.72 -9.42
CA THR A 149 0.72 -3.75 -10.45
C THR A 149 1.59 -4.88 -9.92
N SER A 150 1.49 -6.09 -10.47
CA SER A 150 2.35 -7.21 -10.06
C SER A 150 3.08 -7.85 -11.24
N SER A 151 4.14 -8.60 -10.95
CA SER A 151 4.82 -9.40 -11.97
C SER A 151 3.96 -10.55 -12.53
N ALA A 152 2.87 -10.93 -11.84
CA ALA A 152 1.85 -11.85 -12.37
C ALA A 152 0.81 -11.15 -13.27
N GLY A 153 0.90 -9.83 -13.42
CA GLY A 153 0.03 -9.03 -14.29
C GLY A 153 -1.28 -8.60 -13.61
N ASP A 154 -1.31 -8.52 -12.28
CA ASP A 154 -2.39 -7.83 -11.56
C ASP A 154 -2.30 -6.33 -11.80
N ILE A 155 -3.46 -5.66 -11.82
CA ILE A 155 -3.57 -4.21 -11.99
C ILE A 155 -4.71 -3.74 -11.11
N HIS A 156 -4.45 -2.75 -10.25
CA HIS A 156 -5.43 -2.07 -9.43
C HIS A 156 -5.24 -0.55 -9.65
N ALA A 157 -5.97 -0.01 -10.61
CA ALA A 157 -5.81 1.38 -11.07
C ALA A 157 -6.84 2.29 -10.38
N LEU A 158 -6.41 3.43 -9.84
CA LEU A 158 -7.31 4.39 -9.21
C LEU A 158 -8.20 5.07 -10.25
N VAL A 159 -9.52 4.93 -10.09
CA VAL A 159 -10.53 5.52 -10.97
C VAL A 159 -11.00 6.86 -10.42
N SER A 160 -11.35 6.87 -9.14
CA SER A 160 -11.90 8.03 -8.43
C SER A 160 -11.49 7.99 -6.96
N TYR A 161 -11.54 9.15 -6.33
CA TYR A 161 -11.30 9.29 -4.90
C TYR A 161 -12.16 10.43 -4.35
N LYS A 162 -12.40 10.38 -3.04
CA LYS A 162 -13.02 11.45 -2.25
C LYS A 162 -12.11 11.70 -1.05
N LEU A 163 -11.59 12.91 -0.94
CA LEU A 163 -10.77 13.35 0.19
C LEU A 163 -11.46 14.56 0.83
N ILE A 164 -11.40 14.64 2.16
CA ILE A 164 -12.01 15.69 2.99
C ILE A 164 -10.92 16.57 3.59
#